data_AF-A0A2S3R1F3-F1
#
_entry.id   AF-A0A2S3R1F3-F1
#
_cell.length_a   1.000
_cell.length_b   1.000
_cell.length_c   1.000
_cell.angle_alpha   90.00
_cell.angle_beta   90.00
_cell.angle_gamma   90.00
#
_symmetry.space_group_name_H-M   'P 1'
#
loop_
_entity.id
_entity.type
_entity.pdbx_description
1 polymer ?
#
loop_
_entity_poly.entity_id
_entity_poly.type
_entity_poly.pdbx_seq_one_letter_code
_entity_poly.pdbx_strand_id
1 'polypeptide(L)'
;MTKAITDVGEFIPLARKESYTDKSQLKKVTGTPPAEELLKDVVLKTVWPEPNWLEIFSDGLDKETLAQIYSVYHSLAKKPHKTERYSFSGVRITNEMWVEAYKEAVAFIREGCENAASPKDMSDLLDRFTEHFTEDDGTRSYKTFAAGTKTAKTFLHPLGRSGSAAQYRKLLPYLDFPERVNPKKIKLFPIKLIDRTTNAESYSLCKVNKKSVSYAAPCNEYQNDFPTYQEAVDALVKYHGDEFTIACNETGESDELLYIPKKPLTDLTSTDESSENIHPITLMNQFGFRGIQFGNCLSGVEKQQFVNHTHTALSLLADVLNISDLWIGGGKLGMAFASRGRGNASAHYEPKLHVINLTRFNGPGCIAHEFWHSLDQRLALKWLGYDEVLLSATVFDTYFSPERIPKRVRVQFNAFMEILEACCFGEYAQNAKNISSQKNGRKYWDLPEELLARAFEAYVQDTLIDWGIKDQWLAYGTQENDFVDNGKHPYPVGEERIQIKDTFTKNLKILFNR
;
A
#
# COMPACT_ATOMS: atom_id res chain seq x y z
N MET A 1 26.64 -22.04 6.16
CA MET A 1 26.55 -20.66 5.65
C MET A 1 25.27 -20.57 4.83
N THR A 2 24.24 -19.92 5.35
CA THR A 2 22.99 -19.66 4.61
C THR A 2 23.32 -18.73 3.44
N LYS A 3 23.09 -19.20 2.20
CA LYS A 3 23.25 -18.36 1.00
C LYS A 3 22.28 -17.18 1.09
N ALA A 4 22.73 -15.98 0.74
CA ALA A 4 21.88 -14.80 0.69
C ALA A 4 20.76 -15.01 -0.35
N ILE A 5 19.52 -14.66 0.00
CA ILE A 5 18.39 -14.70 -0.93
C ILE A 5 18.47 -13.50 -1.90
N THR A 6 18.60 -13.82 -3.17
CA THR A 6 18.69 -12.86 -4.28
C THR A 6 17.66 -13.17 -5.36
N ASP A 7 17.51 -12.24 -6.31
CA ASP A 7 16.72 -12.47 -7.52
C ASP A 7 17.21 -13.71 -8.27
N VAL A 8 16.30 -14.36 -8.99
CA VAL A 8 16.58 -15.51 -9.85
C VAL A 8 15.78 -15.42 -11.15
N GLY A 9 16.31 -16.03 -12.22
CA GLY A 9 15.65 -16.08 -13.53
C GLY A 9 15.81 -14.81 -14.36
N GLU A 10 14.86 -14.58 -15.24
CA GLU A 10 14.81 -13.40 -16.11
C GLU A 10 14.67 -12.12 -15.28
N PHE A 11 15.37 -11.08 -15.73
CA PHE A 11 15.22 -9.75 -15.19
C PHE A 11 13.81 -9.20 -15.43
N ILE A 12 13.15 -8.77 -14.35
CA ILE A 12 11.82 -8.15 -14.41
C ILE A 12 12.00 -6.63 -14.29
N PRO A 13 11.83 -5.85 -15.39
CA PRO A 13 12.11 -4.42 -15.42
C PRO A 13 11.12 -3.63 -14.55
N LEU A 14 11.44 -2.37 -14.25
CA LEU A 14 10.63 -1.42 -13.45
C LEU A 14 10.64 -1.69 -11.94
N ALA A 15 11.59 -2.47 -11.44
CA ALA A 15 11.81 -2.60 -10.01
C ALA A 15 12.37 -1.30 -9.45
N ARG A 16 11.92 -0.87 -8.25
CA ARG A 16 12.37 0.40 -7.68
C ARG A 16 13.89 0.45 -7.45
N LYS A 17 14.53 -0.69 -7.18
CA LYS A 17 15.99 -0.80 -7.04
C LYS A 17 16.78 -0.46 -8.32
N GLU A 18 16.15 -0.45 -9.48
CA GLU A 18 16.75 -0.03 -10.75
C GLU A 18 16.85 1.50 -10.87
N SER A 19 16.14 2.26 -10.04
CA SER A 19 16.30 3.72 -9.91
C SER A 19 17.52 4.13 -9.06
N TYR A 20 18.30 3.15 -8.57
CA TYR A 20 19.53 3.38 -7.84
C TYR A 20 20.69 3.55 -8.84
N THR A 21 21.02 4.80 -9.16
CA THR A 21 22.19 5.12 -9.97
C THR A 21 23.46 4.65 -9.26
N ASP A 22 24.22 3.77 -9.89
CA ASP A 22 25.53 3.34 -9.41
C ASP A 22 26.46 4.57 -9.27
N LYS A 23 27.00 4.79 -8.06
CA LYS A 23 27.91 5.90 -7.74
C LYS A 23 29.14 5.92 -8.67
N SER A 24 29.51 4.78 -9.26
CA SER A 24 30.65 4.64 -10.18
C SER A 24 30.40 5.17 -11.60
N GLN A 25 29.13 5.36 -11.99
CA GLN A 25 28.73 5.77 -13.34
C GLN A 25 28.51 7.29 -13.48
N LEU A 26 28.68 8.06 -12.41
CA LEU A 26 28.63 9.53 -12.44
C LEU A 26 29.90 10.10 -13.11
N LYS A 27 29.95 10.07 -14.44
CA LYS A 27 30.92 10.88 -15.18
C LYS A 27 30.62 12.37 -14.94
N LYS A 28 31.66 13.15 -14.61
CA LYS A 28 31.61 14.63 -14.63
C LYS A 28 31.13 15.08 -16.01
N VAL A 29 29.89 15.53 -16.11
CA VAL A 29 29.41 16.24 -17.29
C VAL A 29 30.04 17.63 -17.24
N THR A 30 31.11 17.82 -18.01
CA THR A 30 31.63 19.16 -18.31
C THR A 30 30.82 19.72 -19.47
N GLY A 31 29.94 20.65 -19.15
CA GLY A 31 29.12 21.38 -20.09
C GLY A 31 27.93 21.92 -19.35
N THR A 32 27.96 23.21 -19.01
CA THR A 32 26.87 23.92 -18.33
C THR A 32 25.68 24.02 -19.26
N PRO A 33 24.57 23.30 -19.05
CA PRO A 33 23.30 23.69 -19.63
C PRO A 33 22.75 24.86 -18.79
N PRO A 34 21.86 25.71 -19.31
CA PRO A 34 21.31 26.81 -18.52
C PRO A 34 20.57 26.24 -17.31
N ALA A 35 21.01 26.60 -16.10
CA ALA A 35 20.46 26.11 -14.83
C ALA A 35 18.95 26.37 -14.66
N GLU A 36 18.30 27.16 -15.53
CA GLU A 36 16.91 27.56 -15.40
C GLU A 36 15.88 26.58 -15.99
N GLU A 37 16.30 25.63 -16.84
CA GLU A 37 15.39 24.66 -17.49
C GLU A 37 15.22 23.34 -16.71
N LEU A 38 16.28 22.82 -16.07
CA LEU A 38 16.22 21.59 -15.26
C LEU A 38 15.57 21.78 -13.86
N LEU A 39 15.40 23.03 -13.42
CA LEU A 39 14.95 23.39 -12.07
C LEU A 39 13.43 23.61 -11.92
N LYS A 40 12.64 23.49 -13.00
CA LYS A 40 11.21 23.85 -12.99
C LYS A 40 10.28 22.76 -12.44
N ASP A 41 10.68 21.48 -12.43
CA ASP A 41 9.71 20.38 -12.29
C ASP A 41 9.82 19.50 -11.03
N VAL A 42 10.83 19.70 -10.17
CA VAL A 42 10.98 18.87 -8.95
C VAL A 42 10.24 19.52 -7.78
N VAL A 43 9.10 18.93 -7.41
CA VAL A 43 8.25 19.34 -6.29
C VAL A 43 7.87 18.12 -5.47
N LEU A 44 7.49 18.29 -4.20
CA LEU A 44 7.13 17.16 -3.34
C LEU A 44 6.08 16.27 -4.01
N LYS A 45 5.03 16.86 -4.58
CA LYS A 45 3.95 16.12 -5.24
C LYS A 45 4.39 15.29 -6.46
N THR A 46 5.53 15.56 -7.08
CA THR A 46 6.03 14.76 -8.21
C THR A 46 6.87 13.58 -7.72
N VAL A 47 7.61 13.75 -6.62
CA VAL A 47 8.44 12.69 -6.01
C VAL A 47 7.63 11.81 -5.04
N TRP A 48 6.75 12.44 -4.27
CA TRP A 48 5.80 11.83 -3.33
C TRP A 48 4.44 12.56 -3.44
N PRO A 49 3.54 12.13 -4.35
CA PRO A 49 2.12 12.48 -4.33
C PRO A 49 1.48 12.27 -2.94
N GLU A 50 0.60 13.19 -2.50
CA GLU A 50 -0.06 13.08 -1.19
C GLU A 50 -0.79 11.74 -1.08
N PRO A 51 -0.44 10.92 -0.08
CA PRO A 51 -1.12 9.66 0.12
C PRO A 51 -2.61 9.86 0.36
N ASN A 52 -3.42 8.94 -0.15
CA ASN A 52 -4.81 8.89 0.23
C ASN A 52 -4.89 8.27 1.62
N TRP A 53 -5.00 9.12 2.64
CA TRP A 53 -4.92 8.72 4.04
C TRP A 53 -6.01 7.72 4.43
N LEU A 54 -7.21 7.93 3.91
CA LEU A 54 -8.33 7.04 4.14
C LEU A 54 -8.09 5.68 3.50
N GLU A 55 -7.47 5.66 2.33
CA GLU A 55 -7.10 4.42 1.64
C GLU A 55 -6.03 3.63 2.39
N ILE A 56 -4.97 4.27 2.89
CA ILE A 56 -3.93 3.58 3.69
C ILE A 56 -4.51 3.06 5.02
N PHE A 57 -5.38 3.83 5.66
CA PHE A 57 -6.12 3.35 6.83
C PHE A 57 -7.00 2.15 6.47
N SER A 58 -7.64 2.20 5.29
CA SER A 58 -8.49 1.13 4.80
C SER A 58 -7.71 -0.14 4.50
N ASP A 59 -6.47 0.00 4.06
CA ASP A 59 -5.54 -1.09 3.77
C ASP A 59 -4.97 -1.75 5.05
N GLY A 60 -5.47 -1.40 6.25
CA GLY A 60 -5.19 -2.09 7.51
C GLY A 60 -4.15 -1.43 8.42
N LEU A 61 -3.62 -0.25 8.05
CA LEU A 61 -2.65 0.45 8.88
C LEU A 61 -3.32 1.11 10.10
N ASP A 62 -2.73 0.93 11.29
CA ASP A 62 -3.29 1.50 12.52
C ASP A 62 -3.25 3.05 12.53
N LYS A 63 -4.17 3.65 13.31
CA LYS A 63 -4.34 5.11 13.40
C LYS A 63 -3.08 5.82 13.89
N GLU A 64 -2.29 5.19 14.75
CA GLU A 64 -1.07 5.79 15.31
C GLU A 64 0.04 5.84 14.25
N THR A 65 0.30 4.74 13.55
CA THR A 65 1.28 4.71 12.45
C THR A 65 0.87 5.64 11.32
N LEU A 66 -0.41 5.65 10.95
CA LEU A 66 -0.92 6.56 9.93
C LEU A 66 -0.74 8.04 10.31
N ALA A 67 -1.02 8.40 11.57
CA ALA A 67 -0.78 9.76 12.07
C ALA A 67 0.71 10.14 12.02
N GLN A 68 1.62 9.19 12.24
CA GLN A 68 3.06 9.39 12.09
C GLN A 68 3.46 9.64 10.64
N ILE A 69 2.95 8.87 9.69
CA ILE A 69 3.22 9.06 8.27
C ILE A 69 2.66 10.40 7.78
N TYR A 70 1.41 10.72 8.15
CA TYR A 70 0.78 12.01 7.88
C TYR A 70 1.66 13.17 8.36
N SER A 71 2.09 13.07 9.62
CA SER A 71 2.97 14.04 10.26
C SER A 71 4.27 14.25 9.49
N VAL A 72 4.91 13.16 9.04
CA VAL A 72 6.15 13.20 8.25
C VAL A 72 5.90 13.84 6.89
N TYR A 73 4.91 13.37 6.12
CA TYR A 73 4.64 13.89 4.79
C TYR A 73 4.43 15.41 4.80
N HIS A 74 3.63 15.90 5.76
CA HIS A 74 3.33 17.34 5.88
C HIS A 74 4.43 18.17 6.55
N SER A 75 5.48 17.55 7.11
CA SER A 75 6.65 18.28 7.62
C SER A 75 7.66 18.62 6.53
N LEU A 76 7.65 17.88 5.41
CA LEU A 76 8.63 18.00 4.32
C LEU A 76 8.59 19.36 3.60
N ALA A 77 9.72 19.73 3.04
CA ALA A 77 9.80 20.87 2.13
C ALA A 77 9.05 20.56 0.82
N LYS A 78 8.28 21.53 0.33
CA LYS A 78 7.52 21.39 -0.93
C LYS A 78 8.40 21.41 -2.18
N LYS A 79 9.60 21.97 -2.07
CA LYS A 79 10.58 22.15 -3.16
C LYS A 79 12.00 22.01 -2.59
N PRO A 80 12.97 21.62 -3.42
CA PRO A 80 14.39 21.67 -3.06
C PRO A 80 14.81 23.07 -2.61
N HIS A 81 15.84 23.14 -1.76
CA HIS A 81 16.45 24.41 -1.38
C HIS A 81 17.12 25.08 -2.60
N LYS A 82 16.90 26.39 -2.76
CA LYS A 82 17.56 27.20 -3.79
C LYS A 82 18.49 28.18 -3.11
N THR A 83 19.70 27.75 -2.79
CA THR A 83 20.72 28.60 -2.15
C THR A 83 22.11 28.02 -2.33
N GLU A 84 23.04 28.90 -2.69
CA GLU A 84 24.47 28.60 -2.79
C GLU A 84 25.29 29.30 -1.71
N ARG A 85 24.62 29.82 -0.67
CA ARG A 85 25.24 30.59 0.41
C ARG A 85 25.91 29.71 1.46
N TYR A 86 25.64 28.40 1.42
CA TYR A 86 26.08 27.46 2.43
C TYR A 86 27.15 26.54 1.87
N SER A 87 28.13 26.26 2.71
CA SER A 87 29.13 25.23 2.47
C SER A 87 29.01 24.17 3.55
N PHE A 88 29.09 22.91 3.16
CA PHE A 88 29.18 21.77 4.08
C PHE A 88 30.54 21.11 3.87
N SER A 89 31.27 20.87 4.96
CA SER A 89 32.62 20.29 4.93
C SER A 89 33.56 20.97 3.92
N GLY A 90 33.49 22.30 3.82
CA GLY A 90 34.30 23.12 2.91
C GLY A 90 33.82 23.18 1.46
N VAL A 91 32.82 22.39 1.07
CA VAL A 91 32.27 22.36 -0.29
C VAL A 91 31.05 23.26 -0.39
N ARG A 92 31.07 24.20 -1.35
CA ARG A 92 29.91 25.06 -1.66
C ARG A 92 28.83 24.24 -2.35
N ILE A 93 27.63 24.25 -1.79
CA ILE A 93 26.52 23.44 -2.31
C ILE A 93 25.79 24.20 -3.41
N THR A 94 25.69 23.60 -4.60
CA THR A 94 24.99 24.18 -5.74
C THR A 94 23.49 23.91 -5.69
N ASN A 95 22.70 24.63 -6.49
CA ASN A 95 21.27 24.36 -6.61
C ASN A 95 20.98 22.94 -7.14
N GLU A 96 21.81 22.43 -8.06
CA GLU A 96 21.71 21.08 -8.60
C GLU A 96 21.95 20.02 -7.52
N MET A 97 22.95 20.22 -6.67
CA MET A 97 23.23 19.33 -5.54
C MET A 97 22.05 19.25 -4.57
N TRP A 98 21.35 20.36 -4.32
CA TRP A 98 20.15 20.37 -3.49
C TRP A 98 18.97 19.62 -4.13
N VAL A 99 18.83 19.67 -5.45
CA VAL A 99 17.77 18.97 -6.17
C VAL A 99 17.97 17.46 -6.10
N GLU A 100 19.17 16.98 -6.35
CA GLU A 100 19.46 15.54 -6.29
C GLU A 100 19.36 15.01 -4.86
N ALA A 101 19.92 15.74 -3.89
CA ALA A 101 19.78 15.38 -2.47
C ALA A 101 18.31 15.39 -2.01
N TYR A 102 17.48 16.30 -2.53
CA TYR A 102 16.06 16.34 -2.22
C TYR A 102 15.33 15.12 -2.77
N LYS A 103 15.57 14.73 -4.03
CA LYS A 103 14.97 13.52 -4.62
C LYS A 103 15.33 12.28 -3.82
N GLU A 104 16.62 12.11 -3.51
CA GLU A 104 17.16 11.00 -2.74
C GLU A 104 16.54 10.92 -1.34
N ALA A 105 16.56 12.04 -0.60
CA ALA A 105 16.01 12.11 0.76
C ALA A 105 14.49 11.88 0.79
N VAL A 106 13.72 12.47 -0.13
CA VAL A 106 12.26 12.25 -0.19
C VAL A 106 11.95 10.82 -0.58
N ALA A 107 12.68 10.21 -1.53
CA ALA A 107 12.49 8.83 -1.93
C ALA A 107 12.76 7.86 -0.77
N PHE A 108 13.81 8.09 0.01
CA PHE A 108 14.14 7.30 1.19
C PHE A 108 13.05 7.40 2.27
N ILE A 109 12.63 8.63 2.61
CA ILE A 109 11.59 8.85 3.63
C ILE A 109 10.28 8.21 3.17
N ARG A 110 9.90 8.43 1.92
CA ARG A 110 8.71 7.83 1.31
C ARG A 110 8.75 6.32 1.43
N GLU A 111 9.87 5.68 1.06
CA GLU A 111 10.04 4.24 1.21
C GLU A 111 9.90 3.80 2.67
N GLY A 112 10.51 4.51 3.61
CA GLY A 112 10.36 4.22 5.03
C GLY A 112 8.91 4.28 5.52
N CYS A 113 8.17 5.29 5.08
CA CYS A 113 6.77 5.47 5.43
C CYS A 113 5.85 4.45 4.74
N GLU A 114 6.08 4.17 3.46
CA GLU A 114 5.32 3.14 2.70
C GLU A 114 5.56 1.74 3.26
N ASN A 115 6.67 1.52 3.98
CA ASN A 115 7.00 0.25 4.61
C ASN A 115 6.73 0.21 6.13
N ALA A 116 6.18 1.26 6.72
CA ALA A 116 5.90 1.26 8.16
C ALA A 116 4.59 0.54 8.45
N ALA A 117 4.63 -0.47 9.33
CA ALA A 117 3.44 -1.17 9.82
C ALA A 117 3.15 -0.89 11.29
N SER A 118 4.09 -0.28 11.99
CA SER A 118 3.99 0.04 13.40
C SER A 118 4.64 1.38 13.74
N PRO A 119 4.31 1.95 14.92
CA PRO A 119 5.02 3.11 15.46
C PRO A 119 6.54 2.91 15.57
N LYS A 120 6.99 1.66 15.76
CA LYS A 120 8.39 1.32 15.88
C LYS A 120 9.13 1.49 14.55
N ASP A 121 8.53 1.06 13.44
CA ASP A 121 9.14 1.20 12.11
C ASP A 121 9.40 2.67 11.74
N MET A 122 8.50 3.55 12.18
CA MET A 122 8.64 5.00 12.01
C MET A 122 9.73 5.60 12.91
N SER A 123 9.96 5.04 14.10
CA SER A 123 11.12 5.40 14.93
C SER A 123 12.42 4.95 14.27
N ASP A 124 12.48 3.70 13.80
CA ASP A 124 13.66 3.10 13.16
C ASP A 124 13.99 3.81 11.83
N LEU A 125 12.98 4.35 11.13
CA LEU A 125 13.18 5.19 9.95
C LEU A 125 14.04 6.43 10.25
N LEU A 126 13.84 7.08 11.40
CA LEU A 126 14.64 8.24 11.76
C LEU A 126 16.12 7.88 11.90
N ASP A 127 16.40 6.75 12.55
CA ASP A 127 17.75 6.29 12.81
C ASP A 127 18.44 5.87 11.50
N ARG A 128 17.77 5.07 10.68
CA ARG A 128 18.26 4.66 9.36
C ARG A 128 18.47 5.84 8.41
N PHE A 129 17.57 6.82 8.42
CA PHE A 129 17.73 8.03 7.61
C PHE A 129 18.96 8.83 8.04
N THR A 130 19.17 8.95 9.36
CA THR A 130 20.32 9.69 9.89
C THR A 130 21.61 8.98 9.52
N GLU A 131 21.69 7.66 9.71
CA GLU A 131 22.84 6.84 9.34
C GLU A 131 23.14 6.93 7.83
N HIS A 132 22.13 6.78 6.97
CA HIS A 132 22.31 6.79 5.52
C HIS A 132 22.89 8.09 4.94
N PHE A 133 22.58 9.23 5.58
CA PHE A 133 23.00 10.56 5.13
C PHE A 133 24.09 11.19 6.01
N THR A 134 24.69 10.42 6.93
CA THR A 134 25.89 10.85 7.67
C THR A 134 27.13 10.36 6.92
N GLU A 135 28.14 11.20 6.79
CA GLU A 135 29.41 10.84 6.12
C GLU A 135 30.25 9.91 7.02
N ASP A 136 31.22 9.18 6.45
CA ASP A 136 32.07 8.20 7.17
C ASP A 136 32.88 8.80 8.34
N ASP A 137 33.08 10.12 8.35
CA ASP A 137 33.74 10.87 9.43
C ASP A 137 32.78 11.27 10.57
N GLY A 138 31.52 10.87 10.50
CA GLY A 138 30.46 11.19 11.46
C GLY A 138 29.86 12.59 11.30
N THR A 139 30.25 13.36 10.28
CA THR A 139 29.69 14.69 10.01
C THR A 139 28.37 14.59 9.24
N ARG A 140 27.39 15.42 9.62
CA ARG A 140 26.08 15.46 8.95
C ARG A 140 26.23 16.06 7.55
N SER A 141 25.92 15.27 6.52
CA SER A 141 25.89 15.75 5.16
C SER A 141 24.78 16.78 4.97
N TYR A 142 24.93 17.69 3.99
CA TYR A 142 23.86 18.60 3.60
C TYR A 142 22.58 17.85 3.18
N LYS A 143 22.75 16.60 2.70
CA LYS A 143 21.68 15.70 2.29
C LYS A 143 20.68 15.38 3.41
N THR A 144 21.14 15.28 4.67
CA THR A 144 20.28 15.04 5.84
C THR A 144 19.19 16.11 5.99
N PHE A 145 19.41 17.30 5.44
CA PHE A 145 18.50 18.43 5.54
C PHE A 145 17.76 18.75 4.23
N ALA A 146 18.04 18.02 3.16
CA ALA A 146 17.57 18.36 1.82
C ALA A 146 16.04 18.34 1.71
N ALA A 147 15.39 17.32 2.27
CA ALA A 147 13.93 17.20 2.30
C ALA A 147 13.27 18.03 3.42
N GLY A 148 14.05 18.60 4.33
CA GLY A 148 13.54 19.38 5.46
C GLY A 148 13.29 20.84 5.12
N THR A 149 12.46 21.52 5.91
CA THR A 149 12.18 22.95 5.69
C THR A 149 13.31 23.83 6.24
N LYS A 150 13.38 25.10 5.83
CA LYS A 150 14.40 26.03 6.31
C LYS A 150 13.82 27.30 6.89
N THR A 151 14.56 27.94 7.78
CA THR A 151 14.39 29.35 8.15
C THR A 151 15.42 30.20 7.41
N ALA A 152 15.49 31.49 7.72
CA ALA A 152 16.55 32.36 7.23
C ALA A 152 17.95 31.94 7.72
N LYS A 153 18.04 31.19 8.83
CA LYS A 153 19.32 30.89 9.52
C LYS A 153 19.66 29.40 9.60
N THR A 154 18.68 28.49 9.54
CA THR A 154 18.92 27.05 9.75
C THR A 154 18.08 26.19 8.82
N PHE A 155 18.65 25.04 8.43
CA PHE A 155 17.88 23.94 7.84
C PHE A 155 17.35 23.03 8.96
N LEU A 156 16.14 22.51 8.78
CA LEU A 156 15.51 21.58 9.70
C LEU A 156 15.64 20.15 9.19
N HIS A 157 15.71 19.21 10.12
CA HIS A 157 15.63 17.80 9.80
C HIS A 157 14.21 17.46 9.30
N PRO A 158 14.05 16.71 8.19
CA PRO A 158 12.73 16.36 7.67
C PRO A 158 11.91 15.52 8.65
N LEU A 159 12.57 14.62 9.39
CA LEU A 159 11.96 13.76 10.41
C LEU A 159 12.03 14.35 11.83
N GLY A 160 12.14 15.67 11.96
CA GLY A 160 12.21 16.35 13.25
C GLY A 160 10.97 16.11 14.12
N ARG A 161 11.15 16.06 15.45
CA ARG A 161 10.10 15.70 16.42
C ARG A 161 9.36 16.92 17.02
N SER A 162 9.34 18.07 16.35
CA SER A 162 8.77 19.32 16.90
C SER A 162 7.80 20.03 15.95
N GLY A 163 7.05 21.00 16.49
CA GLY A 163 6.07 21.80 15.74
C GLY A 163 4.75 21.07 15.48
N SER A 164 3.98 21.57 14.50
CA SER A 164 2.64 21.06 14.15
C SER A 164 2.64 19.57 13.76
N ALA A 165 3.69 19.11 13.08
CA ALA A 165 3.86 17.69 12.74
C ALA A 165 3.84 16.80 13.99
N ALA A 166 4.60 17.17 15.02
CA ALA A 166 4.63 16.42 16.28
C ALA A 166 3.28 16.41 17.01
N GLN A 167 2.47 17.47 16.84
CA GLN A 167 1.15 17.53 17.45
C GLN A 167 0.13 16.68 16.70
N TYR A 168 0.15 16.65 15.36
CA TYR A 168 -0.70 15.73 14.60
C TYR A 168 -0.46 14.27 14.99
N ARG A 169 0.82 13.89 15.18
CA ARG A 169 1.17 12.54 15.63
C ARG A 169 0.46 12.14 16.93
N LYS A 170 0.33 13.08 17.87
CA LYS A 170 -0.31 12.83 19.16
C LYS A 170 -1.82 12.95 19.11
N LEU A 171 -2.33 13.94 18.39
CA LEU A 171 -3.74 14.32 18.42
C LEU A 171 -4.61 13.47 17.49
N LEU A 172 -4.14 13.19 16.28
CA LEU A 172 -4.96 12.52 15.24
C LEU A 172 -5.49 11.14 15.66
N PRO A 173 -4.73 10.28 16.37
CA PRO A 173 -5.26 8.99 16.82
C PRO A 173 -6.46 9.11 17.77
N TYR A 174 -6.52 10.18 18.59
CA TYR A 174 -7.65 10.43 19.51
C TYR A 174 -8.88 11.04 18.81
N LEU A 175 -8.71 11.54 17.58
CA LEU A 175 -9.74 12.25 16.84
C LEU A 175 -10.38 11.39 15.74
N ASP A 176 -10.17 10.08 15.74
CA ASP A 176 -10.65 9.17 14.68
C ASP A 176 -10.26 9.61 13.26
N PHE A 177 -9.05 10.17 13.12
CA PHE A 177 -8.45 10.38 11.81
C PHE A 177 -8.12 9.03 11.17
N PRO A 178 -8.34 8.85 9.85
CA PRO A 178 -8.78 9.83 8.84
C PRO A 178 -10.28 9.84 8.57
N GLU A 179 -11.07 9.07 9.32
CA GLU A 179 -12.48 8.81 9.04
C GLU A 179 -13.36 10.04 9.27
N ARG A 180 -13.15 10.77 10.37
CA ARG A 180 -14.04 11.84 10.82
C ARG A 180 -13.43 13.23 10.74
N VAL A 181 -12.10 13.32 10.68
CA VAL A 181 -11.37 14.57 10.92
C VAL A 181 -10.47 14.96 9.77
N ASN A 182 -10.56 16.23 9.37
CA ASN A 182 -9.67 16.85 8.42
C ASN A 182 -8.56 17.62 9.16
N PRO A 183 -7.31 17.11 9.20
CA PRO A 183 -6.26 17.72 9.99
C PRO A 183 -5.92 19.15 9.53
N LYS A 184 -6.16 19.50 8.25
CA LYS A 184 -5.86 20.84 7.72
C LYS A 184 -6.71 21.94 8.38
N LYS A 185 -7.83 21.57 9.00
CA LYS A 185 -8.71 22.50 9.72
C LYS A 185 -8.37 22.64 11.21
N ILE A 186 -7.56 21.74 11.77
CA ILE A 186 -7.14 21.80 13.18
C ILE A 186 -6.16 22.95 13.36
N LYS A 187 -6.56 23.96 14.15
CA LYS A 187 -5.75 25.15 14.45
C LYS A 187 -5.25 25.20 15.89
N LEU A 188 -5.88 24.45 16.79
CA LEU A 188 -5.58 24.39 18.22
C LEU A 188 -5.09 22.98 18.57
N PHE A 189 -4.05 22.89 19.38
CA PHE A 189 -3.47 21.65 19.83
C PHE A 189 -3.27 21.70 21.35
N PRO A 190 -3.53 20.60 22.07
CA PRO A 190 -3.17 20.50 23.48
C PRO A 190 -1.65 20.49 23.66
N ILE A 191 -1.14 21.41 24.47
CA ILE A 191 0.29 21.55 24.76
C ILE A 191 0.52 21.38 26.26
N LYS A 192 1.46 20.52 26.61
CA LYS A 192 1.93 20.32 27.98
C LYS A 192 2.67 21.57 28.47
N LEU A 193 2.25 22.08 29.61
CA LEU A 193 2.88 23.15 30.38
C LEU A 193 3.44 22.55 31.66
N ILE A 194 4.54 23.13 32.14
CA ILE A 194 5.17 22.76 33.41
C ILE A 194 5.34 24.05 34.21
N ASP A 195 4.73 24.10 35.38
CA ASP A 195 4.89 25.19 36.32
C ASP A 195 6.34 25.21 36.83
N ARG A 196 6.99 26.37 36.75
CA ARG A 196 8.44 26.47 37.07
C ARG A 196 8.74 26.39 38.56
N THR A 197 7.76 26.57 39.42
CA THR A 197 7.93 26.63 40.88
C THR A 197 7.50 25.33 41.53
N THR A 198 6.39 24.76 41.09
CA THR A 198 5.80 23.54 41.66
C THR A 198 6.13 22.29 40.84
N ASN A 199 6.64 22.45 39.62
CA ASN A 199 6.84 21.38 38.65
C ASN A 199 5.54 20.62 38.30
N ALA A 200 4.38 21.23 38.61
CA ALA A 200 3.08 20.69 38.26
C ALA A 200 2.88 20.72 36.75
N GLU A 201 2.29 19.65 36.21
CA GLU A 201 1.99 19.54 34.79
C GLU A 201 0.54 19.97 34.54
N SER A 202 0.33 20.78 33.51
CA SER A 202 -1.00 21.08 32.99
C SER A 202 -0.98 21.13 31.48
N TYR A 203 -2.16 21.24 30.86
CA TYR A 203 -2.32 21.30 29.42
C TYR A 203 -3.16 22.52 29.05
N SER A 204 -2.80 23.17 27.94
CA SER A 204 -3.61 24.24 27.35
C SER A 204 -3.70 24.08 25.84
N LEU A 205 -4.83 24.50 25.29
CA LEU A 205 -5.06 24.62 23.85
C LEU A 205 -4.30 25.84 23.31
N CYS A 206 -3.38 25.56 22.39
CA CYS A 206 -2.50 26.56 21.81
C CYS A 206 -2.52 26.48 20.28
N LYS A 207 -2.29 27.62 19.63
CA LYS A 207 -1.97 27.65 18.19
C LYS A 207 -0.52 27.24 18.01
N VAL A 208 -0.31 26.24 17.17
CA VAL A 208 1.03 25.69 16.91
C VAL A 208 1.40 25.95 15.47
N ASN A 209 2.55 26.55 15.26
CA ASN A 209 3.21 26.57 13.96
C ASN A 209 4.51 25.76 14.03
N LYS A 210 5.25 25.69 12.93
CA LYS A 210 6.47 24.87 12.83
C LYS A 210 7.50 25.06 13.95
N LYS A 211 7.54 26.24 14.62
CA LYS A 211 8.55 26.54 15.65
C LYS A 211 8.04 27.30 16.87
N SER A 212 6.85 27.86 16.84
CA SER A 212 6.29 28.61 17.95
C SER A 212 4.94 28.07 18.35
N VAL A 213 4.70 28.19 19.64
CA VAL A 213 3.42 27.97 20.28
C VAL A 213 2.96 29.33 20.77
N SER A 214 1.72 29.70 20.45
CA SER A 214 1.08 30.89 21.01
C SER A 214 -0.22 30.48 21.67
N TYR A 215 -0.46 30.97 22.88
CA TYR A 215 -1.72 30.73 23.58
C TYR A 215 -2.90 31.18 22.73
N ALA A 216 -3.97 30.39 22.75
CA ALA A 216 -5.25 30.88 22.27
C ALA A 216 -5.67 32.08 23.15
N ALA A 217 -6.30 33.09 22.54
CA ALA A 217 -6.94 34.13 23.34
C ALA A 217 -7.96 33.48 24.28
N PRO A 218 -8.22 34.06 25.47
CA PRO A 218 -9.27 33.56 26.35
C PRO A 218 -10.56 33.39 25.53
N CYS A 219 -11.03 32.14 25.44
CA CYS A 219 -12.33 31.85 24.87
C CYS A 219 -13.33 31.95 26.03
N ASN A 220 -14.44 32.66 25.83
CA ASN A 220 -15.46 32.83 26.87
C ASN A 220 -16.20 31.51 27.20
N GLU A 221 -15.92 30.42 26.48
CA GLU A 221 -16.67 29.16 26.53
C GLU A 221 -16.04 28.09 27.43
N TYR A 222 -14.74 28.19 27.75
CA TYR A 222 -14.05 27.29 28.65
C TYR A 222 -12.79 27.90 29.28
N GLN A 223 -12.38 27.37 30.43
CA GLN A 223 -11.09 27.68 31.04
C GLN A 223 -9.97 26.89 30.34
N ASN A 224 -9.01 27.59 29.74
CA ASN A 224 -7.92 26.99 28.96
C ASN A 224 -6.77 26.47 29.84
N ASP A 225 -7.09 25.64 30.82
CA ASP A 225 -6.16 25.00 31.75
C ASP A 225 -6.73 23.64 32.15
N PHE A 226 -6.04 22.57 31.76
CA PHE A 226 -6.52 21.21 31.85
C PHE A 226 -5.51 20.33 32.62
N PRO A 227 -5.95 19.56 33.61
CA PRO A 227 -5.11 18.61 34.33
C PRO A 227 -4.45 17.54 33.44
N THR A 228 -5.17 17.06 32.41
CA THR A 228 -4.70 15.95 31.56
C THR A 228 -4.78 16.28 30.07
N TYR A 229 -4.01 15.55 29.26
CA TYR A 229 -4.06 15.67 27.79
C TYR A 229 -5.44 15.29 27.25
N GLN A 230 -6.05 14.24 27.80
CA GLN A 230 -7.38 13.76 27.38
C GLN A 230 -8.44 14.83 27.64
N GLU A 231 -8.46 15.46 28.82
CA GLU A 231 -9.42 16.54 29.11
C GLU A 231 -9.26 17.74 28.16
N ALA A 232 -8.03 18.06 27.78
CA ALA A 232 -7.78 19.09 26.78
C ALA A 232 -8.27 18.69 25.38
N VAL A 233 -8.13 17.41 25.00
CA VAL A 233 -8.70 16.87 23.75
C VAL A 233 -10.22 16.89 23.79
N ASP A 234 -10.83 16.48 24.90
CA ASP A 234 -12.29 16.47 25.07
C ASP A 234 -12.86 17.88 24.98
N ALA A 235 -12.20 18.86 25.60
CA ALA A 235 -12.56 20.27 25.43
C ALA A 235 -12.39 20.73 23.97
N LEU A 236 -11.29 20.37 23.30
CA LEU A 236 -11.09 20.69 21.89
C LEU A 236 -12.20 20.13 21.02
N VAL A 237 -12.60 18.88 21.23
CA VAL A 237 -13.69 18.21 20.50
C VAL A 237 -15.04 18.86 20.82
N LYS A 238 -15.32 19.11 22.10
CA LYS A 238 -16.60 19.67 22.53
C LYS A 238 -16.86 21.07 22.00
N TYR A 239 -15.84 21.94 22.00
CA TYR A 239 -16.01 23.35 21.67
C TYR A 239 -15.59 23.69 20.22
N HIS A 240 -14.72 22.89 19.61
CA HIS A 240 -14.19 23.14 18.26
C HIS A 240 -14.33 21.95 17.30
N GLY A 241 -14.93 20.84 17.73
CA GLY A 241 -15.11 19.60 16.95
C GLY A 241 -15.60 19.83 15.54
N ASP A 242 -16.74 20.51 15.44
CA ASP A 242 -17.44 20.79 14.18
C ASP A 242 -16.59 21.59 13.18
N GLU A 243 -15.61 22.35 13.65
CA GLU A 243 -14.72 23.12 12.77
C GLU A 243 -13.78 22.23 11.97
N PHE A 244 -13.38 21.07 12.52
CA PHE A 244 -12.39 20.19 11.92
C PHE A 244 -12.93 18.84 11.44
N THR A 245 -14.22 18.57 11.68
CA THR A 245 -14.89 17.43 11.06
C THR A 245 -14.91 17.57 9.54
N ILE A 246 -14.88 16.42 8.88
CA ILE A 246 -15.22 16.33 7.48
C ILE A 246 -16.73 16.57 7.43
N ALA A 247 -17.18 17.61 6.72
CA ALA A 247 -18.60 17.87 6.59
C ALA A 247 -19.24 16.68 5.87
N CYS A 248 -20.10 15.94 6.56
CA CYS A 248 -21.08 15.09 5.89
C CYS A 248 -21.92 16.04 5.01
N ASN A 249 -22.10 15.70 3.73
CA ASN A 249 -22.81 16.57 2.80
C ASN A 249 -24.16 17.02 3.41
N GLU A 250 -24.54 18.28 3.23
CA GLU A 250 -25.76 18.93 3.76
C GLU A 250 -27.10 18.26 3.33
N THR A 251 -27.07 17.09 2.68
CA THR A 251 -28.23 16.41 2.09
C THR A 251 -28.90 15.37 2.98
N GLY A 252 -28.48 15.18 4.24
CA GLY A 252 -29.25 14.36 5.19
C GLY A 252 -29.42 12.89 4.79
N GLU A 253 -28.50 12.33 4.01
CA GLU A 253 -28.39 10.88 3.82
C GLU A 253 -27.45 10.34 4.89
N SER A 254 -27.95 9.39 5.67
CA SER A 254 -27.23 8.72 6.76
C SER A 254 -25.86 8.19 6.31
N ASP A 255 -24.85 8.42 7.14
CA ASP A 255 -23.47 7.93 7.02
C ASP A 255 -23.41 6.45 6.63
N GLU A 256 -23.28 6.16 5.35
CA GLU A 256 -22.76 4.86 4.93
C GLU A 256 -21.26 4.84 5.23
N LEU A 257 -20.87 4.12 6.29
CA LEU A 257 -19.48 3.71 6.53
C LEU A 257 -18.89 3.20 5.22
N LEU A 258 -17.84 3.85 4.70
CA LEU A 258 -17.14 3.35 3.51
C LEU A 258 -16.74 1.90 3.74
N TYR A 259 -16.93 1.05 2.74
CA TYR A 259 -16.44 -0.32 2.82
C TYR A 259 -14.90 -0.30 2.91
N ILE A 260 -14.37 -0.94 3.94
CA ILE A 260 -12.94 -0.99 4.24
C ILE A 260 -12.53 -2.47 4.30
N PRO A 261 -11.71 -2.97 3.35
CA PRO A 261 -11.22 -4.35 3.39
C PRO A 261 -10.22 -4.50 4.55
N LYS A 262 -10.69 -4.93 5.72
CA LYS A 262 -9.82 -5.28 6.85
C LYS A 262 -9.35 -6.72 6.68
N LYS A 263 -8.08 -6.94 6.31
CA LYS A 263 -7.41 -8.23 6.54
C LYS A 263 -6.44 -8.06 7.72
N PRO A 264 -6.66 -8.66 8.89
CA PRO A 264 -5.65 -8.66 9.95
C PRO A 264 -4.49 -9.57 9.52
N LEU A 265 -3.35 -8.96 9.19
CA LEU A 265 -2.21 -9.65 8.55
C LEU A 265 -1.11 -10.05 9.53
N THR A 266 -1.22 -9.68 10.81
CA THR A 266 -0.13 -9.78 11.79
C THR A 266 0.23 -11.19 12.23
N ASP A 267 -0.62 -12.19 11.94
CA ASP A 267 -0.46 -13.56 12.45
C ASP A 267 -0.81 -14.65 11.40
N LEU A 268 -0.70 -14.34 10.10
CA LEU A 268 -1.06 -15.30 9.05
C LEU A 268 -0.03 -16.42 8.92
N THR A 269 -0.51 -17.66 9.03
CA THR A 269 0.32 -18.87 8.90
C THR A 269 -0.08 -19.66 7.66
N SER A 270 0.89 -20.34 7.05
CA SER A 270 0.75 -21.13 5.82
C SER A 270 1.66 -22.36 5.85
N THR A 271 2.84 -22.22 6.46
CA THR A 271 3.81 -23.30 6.62
C THR A 271 3.94 -23.69 8.09
N ASP A 272 4.24 -24.97 8.34
CA ASP A 272 4.85 -25.36 9.61
C ASP A 272 6.25 -24.73 9.73
N GLU A 273 6.52 -24.00 10.80
CA GLU A 273 7.82 -23.36 11.06
C GLU A 273 8.99 -24.36 11.11
N SER A 274 8.70 -25.66 11.23
CA SER A 274 9.69 -26.74 11.19
C SER A 274 10.10 -27.19 9.78
N SER A 275 9.44 -26.69 8.73
CA SER A 275 9.72 -27.06 7.33
C SER A 275 11.07 -26.53 6.83
N GLU A 276 11.72 -27.27 5.92
CA GLU A 276 12.99 -26.84 5.34
C GLU A 276 12.82 -25.59 4.47
N ASN A 277 13.78 -24.66 4.59
CA ASN A 277 13.76 -23.41 3.81
C ASN A 277 13.88 -23.66 2.31
N ILE A 278 12.96 -23.09 1.54
CA ILE A 278 12.95 -23.18 0.08
C ILE A 278 13.83 -22.08 -0.52
N HIS A 279 14.67 -22.44 -1.50
CA HIS A 279 15.45 -21.45 -2.24
C HIS A 279 14.59 -20.83 -3.37
N PRO A 280 14.73 -19.53 -3.70
CA PRO A 280 13.95 -18.90 -4.76
C PRO A 280 13.99 -19.63 -6.11
N ILE A 281 15.13 -20.23 -6.46
CA ILE A 281 15.28 -21.00 -7.70
C ILE A 281 14.39 -22.25 -7.72
N THR A 282 14.16 -22.87 -6.57
CA THR A 282 13.27 -24.03 -6.42
C THR A 282 11.83 -23.61 -6.66
N LEU A 283 11.40 -22.51 -6.01
CA LEU A 283 10.09 -21.89 -6.23
C LEU A 283 9.89 -21.54 -7.73
N MET A 284 10.88 -20.91 -8.35
CA MET A 284 10.82 -20.53 -9.76
C MET A 284 10.64 -21.75 -10.69
N ASN A 285 11.47 -22.77 -10.51
CA ASN A 285 11.49 -23.94 -11.37
C ASN A 285 10.26 -24.84 -11.19
N GLN A 286 9.81 -25.04 -9.95
CA GLN A 286 8.66 -25.90 -9.66
C GLN A 286 7.37 -25.35 -10.27
N PHE A 287 7.14 -24.03 -10.14
CA PHE A 287 5.92 -23.40 -10.63
C PHE A 287 6.04 -22.80 -12.03
N GLY A 288 7.21 -22.90 -12.67
CA GLY A 288 7.41 -22.42 -14.04
C GLY A 288 7.33 -20.89 -14.17
N PHE A 289 7.84 -20.15 -13.18
CA PHE A 289 8.00 -18.70 -13.31
C PHE A 289 9.20 -18.35 -14.20
N ARG A 290 9.11 -17.26 -14.96
CA ARG A 290 10.25 -16.77 -15.76
C ARG A 290 11.33 -16.09 -14.92
N GLY A 291 10.94 -15.52 -13.78
CA GLY A 291 11.83 -14.85 -12.84
C GLY A 291 11.15 -14.54 -11.52
N ILE A 292 11.96 -14.43 -10.47
CA ILE A 292 11.55 -14.01 -9.12
C ILE A 292 12.41 -12.85 -8.68
N GLN A 293 11.78 -11.77 -8.23
CA GLN A 293 12.45 -10.54 -7.85
C GLN A 293 12.07 -10.08 -6.45
N PHE A 294 13.05 -9.64 -5.67
CA PHE A 294 12.84 -9.10 -4.33
C PHE A 294 13.08 -7.59 -4.28
N GLY A 295 12.27 -6.89 -3.48
CA GLY A 295 12.52 -5.52 -3.07
C GLY A 295 13.69 -5.38 -2.10
N ASN A 296 14.23 -4.16 -2.03
CA ASN A 296 15.30 -3.81 -1.09
C ASN A 296 14.78 -3.66 0.35
N CYS A 297 13.47 -3.50 0.53
CA CYS A 297 12.84 -3.29 1.83
C CYS A 297 12.55 -4.59 2.61
N LEU A 298 12.82 -5.76 2.04
CA LEU A 298 12.74 -7.04 2.74
C LEU A 298 14.11 -7.42 3.29
N SER A 299 14.18 -7.71 4.58
CA SER A 299 15.35 -8.34 5.20
C SER A 299 15.56 -9.76 4.65
N GLY A 300 16.75 -10.34 4.86
CA GLY A 300 17.02 -11.71 4.43
C GLY A 300 16.06 -12.75 5.02
N VAL A 301 15.62 -12.53 6.27
CA VAL A 301 14.64 -13.39 6.96
C VAL A 301 13.27 -13.26 6.30
N GLU A 302 12.81 -12.04 6.04
CA GLU A 302 11.50 -11.82 5.40
C GLU A 302 11.46 -12.35 3.98
N LYS A 303 12.55 -12.18 3.20
CA LYS A 303 12.64 -12.80 1.88
C LYS A 303 12.46 -14.32 1.96
N GLN A 304 13.00 -14.98 2.99
CA GLN A 304 12.85 -16.42 3.18
C GLN A 304 11.41 -16.80 3.52
N GLN A 305 10.76 -16.04 4.41
CA GLN A 305 9.36 -16.25 4.77
C GLN A 305 8.45 -16.10 3.54
N PHE A 306 8.64 -15.03 2.76
CA PHE A 306 7.89 -14.83 1.50
C PHE A 306 8.04 -16.01 0.55
N VAL A 307 9.25 -16.54 0.38
CA VAL A 307 9.48 -17.71 -0.48
C VAL A 307 8.79 -18.96 0.06
N ASN A 308 8.92 -19.26 1.35
CA ASN A 308 8.36 -20.47 1.97
C ASN A 308 6.83 -20.48 1.93
N HIS A 309 6.21 -19.37 2.34
CA HIS A 309 4.75 -19.28 2.37
C HIS A 309 4.16 -19.22 0.96
N THR A 310 4.78 -18.48 0.03
CA THR A 310 4.35 -18.49 -1.38
C THR A 310 4.48 -19.88 -1.99
N HIS A 311 5.54 -20.63 -1.66
CA HIS A 311 5.72 -22.01 -2.12
C HIS A 311 4.57 -22.92 -1.69
N THR A 312 4.18 -22.85 -0.42
CA THR A 312 3.08 -23.66 0.11
C THR A 312 1.74 -23.23 -0.49
N ALA A 313 1.47 -21.93 -0.53
CA ALA A 313 0.26 -21.37 -1.14
C ALA A 313 0.10 -21.79 -2.60
N LEU A 314 1.16 -21.75 -3.41
CA LEU A 314 1.09 -22.15 -4.82
C LEU A 314 0.97 -23.67 -5.01
N SER A 315 1.54 -24.48 -4.11
CA SER A 315 1.34 -25.94 -4.11
C SER A 315 -0.13 -26.26 -3.87
N LEU A 316 -0.72 -25.66 -2.83
CA LEU A 316 -2.14 -25.81 -2.51
C LEU A 316 -3.04 -25.30 -3.63
N LEU A 317 -2.67 -24.20 -4.30
CA LEU A 317 -3.41 -23.70 -5.45
C LEU A 317 -3.41 -24.69 -6.62
N ALA A 318 -2.26 -25.33 -6.89
CA ALA A 318 -2.17 -26.37 -7.91
C ALA A 318 -3.06 -27.57 -7.56
N ASP A 319 -3.09 -27.97 -6.28
CA ASP A 319 -3.98 -29.02 -5.77
C ASP A 319 -5.46 -28.65 -5.92
N VAL A 320 -5.87 -27.43 -5.53
CA VAL A 320 -7.25 -26.92 -5.65
C VAL A 320 -7.72 -26.93 -7.10
N LEU A 321 -6.83 -26.56 -8.03
CA LEU A 321 -7.12 -26.54 -9.45
C LEU A 321 -6.96 -27.92 -10.12
N ASN A 322 -6.37 -28.89 -9.42
CA ASN A 322 -5.98 -30.20 -9.94
C ASN A 322 -5.14 -30.09 -11.23
N ILE A 323 -4.10 -29.25 -11.18
CA ILE A 323 -3.16 -29.04 -12.27
C ILE A 323 -1.73 -29.29 -11.80
N SER A 324 -0.80 -29.47 -12.75
CA SER A 324 0.63 -29.53 -12.42
C SER A 324 1.16 -28.16 -12.00
N ASP A 325 2.03 -28.12 -10.98
CA ASP A 325 2.69 -26.91 -10.47
C ASP A 325 3.22 -25.98 -11.57
N LEU A 326 3.84 -26.54 -12.61
CA LEU A 326 4.40 -25.79 -13.74
C LEU A 326 3.37 -24.93 -14.48
N TRP A 327 2.08 -25.28 -14.40
CA TRP A 327 1.00 -24.52 -15.03
C TRP A 327 0.66 -23.23 -14.29
N ILE A 328 1.06 -23.09 -13.03
CA ILE A 328 0.86 -21.85 -12.28
C ILE A 328 1.55 -20.69 -13.01
N GLY A 329 2.85 -20.78 -13.23
CA GLY A 329 3.63 -19.77 -13.93
C GLY A 329 3.57 -19.88 -15.45
N GLY A 330 3.46 -21.10 -15.98
CA GLY A 330 3.29 -21.36 -17.43
C GLY A 330 4.43 -20.81 -18.30
N GLY A 331 5.59 -20.51 -17.72
CA GLY A 331 6.79 -20.00 -18.40
C GLY A 331 6.79 -18.50 -18.73
N LYS A 332 5.66 -17.78 -18.59
CA LYS A 332 5.56 -16.33 -18.90
C LYS A 332 5.30 -15.46 -17.66
N LEU A 333 4.77 -16.03 -16.58
CA LEU A 333 4.49 -15.28 -15.36
C LEU A 333 5.79 -15.01 -14.58
N GLY A 334 5.98 -13.79 -14.13
CA GLY A 334 6.99 -13.40 -13.15
C GLY A 334 6.37 -13.22 -11.76
N MET A 335 7.19 -13.33 -10.72
CA MET A 335 6.79 -13.08 -9.34
C MET A 335 7.69 -12.00 -8.74
N ALA A 336 7.08 -11.02 -8.07
CA ALA A 336 7.76 -9.94 -7.38
C ALA A 336 7.31 -9.87 -5.92
N PHE A 337 8.27 -9.75 -5.01
CA PHE A 337 8.04 -9.59 -3.58
C PHE A 337 8.51 -8.22 -3.14
N ALA A 338 7.56 -7.34 -2.78
CA ALA A 338 7.78 -5.98 -2.32
C ALA A 338 8.75 -5.16 -3.21
N SER A 339 8.88 -5.47 -4.51
CA SER A 339 9.93 -4.89 -5.37
C SER A 339 9.52 -3.56 -6.02
N ARG A 340 8.21 -3.27 -6.04
CA ARG A 340 7.63 -2.21 -6.87
C ARG A 340 7.43 -0.86 -6.16
N GLY A 341 7.43 -0.80 -4.83
CA GLY A 341 7.38 0.45 -4.05
C GLY A 341 6.40 1.51 -4.60
N ARG A 342 5.11 1.34 -4.27
CA ARG A 342 3.85 1.94 -4.77
C ARG A 342 3.08 1.11 -5.80
N GLY A 343 2.02 0.49 -5.30
CA GLY A 343 0.65 0.76 -5.75
C GLY A 343 -0.19 1.01 -4.49
N ASN A 344 -1.32 1.72 -4.59
CA ASN A 344 -2.32 1.77 -3.52
C ASN A 344 -3.10 0.44 -3.42
N ALA A 345 -2.43 -0.70 -3.66
CA ALA A 345 -3.05 -1.98 -3.88
C ALA A 345 -2.37 -3.05 -3.03
N SER A 346 -3.19 -3.90 -2.43
CA SER A 346 -2.83 -4.90 -1.43
C SER A 346 -1.88 -5.98 -1.96
N ALA A 347 -2.12 -6.41 -3.18
CA ALA A 347 -1.19 -6.96 -4.15
C ALA A 347 -1.68 -6.46 -5.51
N HIS A 348 -0.93 -6.68 -6.59
CA HIS A 348 -1.51 -6.49 -7.91
C HIS A 348 -0.79 -7.31 -8.97
N TYR A 349 -1.57 -7.72 -9.95
CA TYR A 349 -1.11 -8.24 -11.21
C TYR A 349 -0.82 -7.08 -12.18
N GLU A 350 0.31 -7.14 -12.86
CA GLU A 350 0.73 -6.17 -13.87
C GLU A 350 0.57 -6.78 -15.28
N PRO A 351 -0.52 -6.50 -16.04
CA PRO A 351 -0.77 -7.16 -17.31
C PRO A 351 0.33 -6.98 -18.35
N LYS A 352 0.94 -5.78 -18.38
CA LYS A 352 2.05 -5.45 -19.29
C LYS A 352 3.30 -6.29 -19.07
N LEU A 353 3.59 -6.63 -17.82
CA LEU A 353 4.82 -7.36 -17.47
C LEU A 353 4.57 -8.86 -17.28
N HIS A 354 3.30 -9.28 -17.18
CA HIS A 354 2.90 -10.59 -16.70
C HIS A 354 3.56 -10.90 -15.36
N VAL A 355 3.33 -10.04 -14.36
CA VAL A 355 3.95 -10.16 -13.04
C VAL A 355 2.88 -10.10 -11.97
N ILE A 356 2.93 -11.05 -11.03
CA ILE A 356 2.25 -10.89 -9.73
C ILE A 356 3.22 -10.18 -8.80
N ASN A 357 2.81 -9.04 -8.26
CA ASN A 357 3.57 -8.33 -7.25
C ASN A 357 2.85 -8.40 -5.89
N LEU A 358 3.38 -9.23 -4.99
CA LEU A 358 2.91 -9.30 -3.61
C LEU A 358 3.57 -8.18 -2.80
N THR A 359 2.75 -7.32 -2.19
CA THR A 359 3.27 -6.30 -1.27
C THR A 359 3.68 -6.94 0.06
N ARG A 360 4.50 -6.23 0.83
CA ARG A 360 5.00 -6.71 2.13
C ARG A 360 3.88 -7.00 3.13
N PHE A 361 2.85 -6.17 3.16
CA PHE A 361 1.82 -6.23 4.20
C PHE A 361 0.56 -6.93 3.71
N ASN A 362 0.11 -6.63 2.49
CA ASN A 362 -1.20 -7.07 2.04
C ASN A 362 -1.13 -8.15 0.95
N GLY A 363 0.08 -8.58 0.57
CA GLY A 363 0.32 -9.72 -0.30
C GLY A 363 -0.17 -11.05 0.28
N PRO A 364 0.09 -11.35 1.56
CA PRO A 364 -0.48 -12.52 2.23
C PRO A 364 -2.02 -12.51 2.18
N GLY A 365 -2.60 -13.62 1.73
CA GLY A 365 -4.04 -13.84 1.67
C GLY A 365 -4.71 -13.39 0.37
N CYS A 366 -3.95 -12.91 -0.62
CA CYS A 366 -4.46 -12.47 -1.93
C CYS A 366 -3.84 -13.21 -3.13
N ILE A 367 -3.05 -14.28 -2.90
CA ILE A 367 -2.35 -14.98 -4.00
C ILE A 367 -3.35 -15.58 -5.01
N ALA A 368 -4.44 -16.16 -4.53
CA ALA A 368 -5.49 -16.71 -5.40
C ALA A 368 -6.11 -15.64 -6.31
N HIS A 369 -6.35 -14.44 -5.77
CA HIS A 369 -6.87 -13.29 -6.50
C HIS A 369 -5.94 -12.88 -7.64
N GLU A 370 -4.66 -12.64 -7.34
CA GLU A 370 -3.69 -12.20 -8.35
C GLU A 370 -3.39 -13.29 -9.39
N PHE A 371 -3.40 -14.56 -8.96
CA PHE A 371 -3.31 -15.68 -9.89
C PHE A 371 -4.47 -15.66 -10.88
N TRP A 372 -5.69 -15.38 -10.44
CA TRP A 372 -6.85 -15.33 -11.32
C TRP A 372 -6.68 -14.27 -12.41
N HIS A 373 -6.26 -13.05 -12.06
CA HIS A 373 -5.95 -12.03 -13.06
C HIS A 373 -4.91 -12.50 -14.09
N SER A 374 -3.89 -13.23 -13.64
CA SER A 374 -2.88 -13.81 -14.53
C SER A 374 -3.45 -14.87 -15.48
N LEU A 375 -4.37 -15.72 -14.99
CA LEU A 375 -5.07 -16.73 -15.78
C LEU A 375 -5.98 -16.06 -16.80
N ASP A 376 -6.73 -15.06 -16.37
CA ASP A 376 -7.69 -14.31 -17.17
C ASP A 376 -7.01 -13.65 -18.40
N GLN A 377 -5.87 -12.97 -18.21
CA GLN A 377 -5.06 -12.48 -19.33
C GLN A 377 -4.52 -13.62 -20.20
N ARG A 378 -4.06 -14.71 -19.59
CA ARG A 378 -3.50 -15.84 -20.34
C ARG A 378 -4.54 -16.47 -21.26
N LEU A 379 -5.80 -16.52 -20.84
CA LEU A 379 -6.91 -16.99 -21.68
C LEU A 379 -7.20 -16.00 -22.82
N ALA A 380 -7.21 -14.69 -22.56
CA ALA A 380 -7.35 -13.68 -23.61
C ALA A 380 -6.26 -13.82 -24.68
N LEU A 381 -5.00 -13.97 -24.26
CA LEU A 381 -3.88 -14.16 -25.16
C LEU A 381 -4.00 -15.47 -25.95
N LYS A 382 -4.34 -16.58 -25.29
CA LYS A 382 -4.39 -17.91 -25.91
C LYS A 382 -5.57 -18.08 -26.87
N TRP A 383 -6.72 -17.47 -26.57
CA TRP A 383 -7.97 -17.69 -27.31
C TRP A 383 -8.23 -16.60 -28.33
N LEU A 384 -7.85 -15.35 -28.04
CA LEU A 384 -8.12 -14.18 -28.89
C LEU A 384 -6.85 -13.57 -29.48
N GLY A 385 -5.67 -13.89 -28.95
CA GLY A 385 -4.41 -13.27 -29.37
C GLY A 385 -4.22 -11.85 -28.83
N TYR A 386 -5.03 -11.43 -27.84
CA TYR A 386 -4.92 -10.11 -27.23
C TYR A 386 -4.00 -10.17 -26.02
N ASP A 387 -2.97 -9.32 -26.00
CA ASP A 387 -2.09 -9.14 -24.86
C ASP A 387 -2.45 -7.85 -24.11
N GLU A 388 -2.00 -7.73 -22.86
CA GLU A 388 -2.27 -6.62 -21.92
C GLU A 388 -3.75 -6.40 -21.52
N VAL A 389 -4.66 -7.32 -21.86
CA VAL A 389 -6.09 -7.26 -21.52
C VAL A 389 -6.56 -8.53 -20.81
N LEU A 390 -7.63 -8.42 -20.03
CA LEU A 390 -8.27 -9.55 -19.35
C LEU A 390 -9.42 -10.11 -20.20
N LEU A 391 -9.61 -11.43 -20.20
CA LEU A 391 -10.66 -12.07 -20.99
C LEU A 391 -12.03 -11.66 -20.47
N SER A 392 -12.25 -11.69 -19.16
CA SER A 392 -13.50 -11.28 -18.50
C SER A 392 -13.95 -9.88 -18.96
N ALA A 393 -13.09 -8.87 -18.84
CA ALA A 393 -13.34 -7.51 -19.33
C ALA A 393 -13.65 -7.47 -20.83
N THR A 394 -12.92 -8.25 -21.64
CA THR A 394 -13.07 -8.27 -23.10
C THR A 394 -14.40 -8.88 -23.54
N VAL A 395 -14.84 -9.95 -22.90
CA VAL A 395 -16.03 -10.71 -23.33
C VAL A 395 -17.32 -10.23 -22.67
N PHE A 396 -17.20 -9.49 -21.57
CA PHE A 396 -18.32 -8.79 -20.93
C PHE A 396 -18.70 -7.50 -21.66
N ASP A 397 -17.84 -7.01 -22.58
CA ASP A 397 -18.19 -5.91 -23.47
C ASP A 397 -19.30 -6.34 -24.45
N THR A 398 -20.39 -5.57 -24.49
CA THR A 398 -21.53 -5.73 -25.40
C THR A 398 -21.17 -5.82 -26.89
N TYR A 399 -19.99 -5.32 -27.30
CA TYR A 399 -19.52 -5.39 -28.68
C TYR A 399 -18.72 -6.66 -29.00
N PHE A 400 -18.48 -7.53 -28.02
CA PHE A 400 -17.77 -8.79 -28.24
C PHE A 400 -18.62 -9.76 -29.07
N SER A 401 -18.01 -10.36 -30.10
CA SER A 401 -18.64 -11.42 -30.91
C SER A 401 -18.07 -12.78 -30.52
N PRO A 402 -18.89 -13.72 -30.01
CA PRO A 402 -18.46 -15.08 -29.69
C PRO A 402 -17.90 -15.88 -30.87
N GLU A 403 -18.13 -15.44 -32.12
CA GLU A 403 -17.55 -16.07 -33.30
C GLU A 403 -16.02 -15.93 -33.38
N ARG A 404 -15.45 -14.96 -32.65
CA ARG A 404 -13.99 -14.79 -32.54
C ARG A 404 -13.31 -15.92 -31.76
N ILE A 405 -14.07 -16.67 -30.95
CA ILE A 405 -13.53 -17.79 -30.16
C ILE A 405 -13.27 -19.00 -31.08
N PRO A 406 -12.03 -19.54 -31.10
CA PRO A 406 -11.72 -20.71 -31.91
C PRO A 406 -12.58 -21.92 -31.51
N LYS A 407 -13.13 -22.63 -32.50
CA LYS A 407 -14.01 -23.80 -32.26
C LYS A 407 -13.42 -24.82 -31.30
N ARG A 408 -12.11 -25.05 -31.36
CA ARG A 408 -11.36 -26.00 -30.51
C ARG A 408 -11.41 -25.70 -29.01
N VAL A 409 -11.66 -24.45 -28.60
CA VAL A 409 -11.70 -24.03 -27.19
C VAL A 409 -13.12 -23.64 -26.75
N ARG A 410 -14.13 -23.88 -27.58
CA ARG A 410 -15.49 -23.38 -27.33
C ARG A 410 -16.15 -24.01 -26.11
N VAL A 411 -15.80 -25.25 -25.79
CA VAL A 411 -16.27 -25.92 -24.57
C VAL A 411 -15.68 -25.25 -23.32
N GLN A 412 -14.36 -24.98 -23.32
CA GLN A 412 -13.69 -24.25 -22.24
C GLN A 412 -14.18 -22.80 -22.14
N PHE A 413 -14.44 -22.15 -23.27
CA PHE A 413 -14.99 -20.81 -23.30
C PHE A 413 -16.38 -20.76 -22.68
N ASN A 414 -17.28 -21.70 -23.01
CA ASN A 414 -18.59 -21.77 -22.41
C ASN A 414 -18.50 -22.02 -20.89
N ALA A 415 -17.58 -22.88 -20.43
CA ALA A 415 -17.34 -23.09 -19.01
C ALA A 415 -16.85 -21.82 -18.30
N PHE A 416 -15.97 -21.04 -18.95
CA PHE A 416 -15.56 -19.72 -18.46
C PHE A 416 -16.73 -18.74 -18.39
N MET A 417 -17.59 -18.70 -19.42
CA MET A 417 -18.77 -17.83 -19.44
C MET A 417 -19.77 -18.20 -18.34
N GLU A 418 -20.00 -19.49 -18.06
CA GLU A 418 -20.84 -19.91 -16.94
C GLU A 418 -20.31 -19.39 -15.60
N ILE A 419 -18.98 -19.43 -15.38
CA ILE A 419 -18.37 -18.85 -14.18
C ILE A 419 -18.55 -17.32 -14.14
N LEU A 420 -18.25 -16.65 -15.26
CA LEU A 420 -18.33 -15.19 -15.36
C LEU A 420 -19.77 -14.70 -15.10
N GLU A 421 -20.76 -15.34 -15.71
CA GLU A 421 -22.17 -15.01 -15.54
C GLU A 421 -22.62 -15.19 -14.08
N ALA A 422 -22.23 -16.28 -13.42
CA ALA A 422 -22.53 -16.52 -12.01
C ALA A 422 -21.93 -15.45 -11.08
N CYS A 423 -20.80 -14.83 -11.45
CA CYS A 423 -20.16 -13.78 -10.66
C CYS A 423 -20.70 -12.37 -10.97
N CYS A 424 -21.15 -12.12 -12.20
CA CYS A 424 -21.53 -10.79 -12.68
C CYS A 424 -23.04 -10.53 -12.67
N PHE A 425 -23.86 -11.56 -12.48
CA PHE A 425 -25.31 -11.43 -12.38
C PHE A 425 -25.80 -11.96 -11.03
N GLY A 426 -26.33 -11.08 -10.19
CA GLY A 426 -26.89 -11.47 -8.90
C GLY A 426 -26.73 -10.39 -7.82
N GLU A 427 -27.00 -10.79 -6.58
CA GLU A 427 -26.87 -9.90 -5.41
C GLU A 427 -25.41 -9.54 -5.15
N TYR A 428 -24.50 -10.48 -5.41
CA TYR A 428 -23.06 -10.28 -5.31
C TYR A 428 -22.58 -9.09 -6.16
N ALA A 429 -22.91 -9.11 -7.45
CA ALA A 429 -22.54 -8.03 -8.37
C ALA A 429 -23.24 -6.71 -8.02
N GLN A 430 -24.50 -6.76 -7.57
CA GLN A 430 -25.23 -5.57 -7.15
C GLN A 430 -24.63 -4.93 -5.89
N ASN A 431 -24.20 -5.74 -4.92
CA ASN A 431 -23.49 -5.27 -3.73
C ASN A 431 -22.15 -4.63 -4.10
N ALA A 432 -21.38 -5.25 -4.98
CA ALA A 432 -20.14 -4.66 -5.47
C ALA A 432 -20.38 -3.32 -6.20
N LYS A 433 -21.46 -3.21 -6.97
CA LYS A 433 -21.88 -1.95 -7.61
C LYS A 433 -22.29 -0.89 -6.59
N ASN A 434 -22.98 -1.27 -5.52
CA ASN A 434 -23.31 -0.35 -4.43
C ASN A 434 -22.01 0.20 -3.80
N ILE A 435 -21.02 -0.66 -3.55
CA ILE A 435 -19.69 -0.25 -3.05
C ILE A 435 -18.98 0.68 -4.05
N SER A 436 -18.93 0.34 -5.34
CA SER A 436 -18.32 1.18 -6.39
C SER A 436 -19.02 2.53 -6.57
N SER A 437 -20.32 2.62 -6.27
CA SER A 437 -21.11 3.84 -6.44
C SER A 437 -20.86 4.90 -5.36
N GLN A 438 -20.15 4.53 -4.28
CA GLN A 438 -19.85 5.43 -3.18
C GLN A 438 -19.01 6.64 -3.65
N LYS A 439 -19.44 7.84 -3.26
CA LYS A 439 -18.93 9.15 -3.76
C LYS A 439 -17.41 9.34 -3.63
N ASN A 440 -16.75 8.57 -2.76
CA ASN A 440 -15.29 8.54 -2.54
C ASN A 440 -14.70 7.10 -2.50
N GLY A 441 -15.48 6.07 -2.87
CA GLY A 441 -15.02 4.68 -2.91
C GLY A 441 -14.17 4.39 -4.14
N ARG A 442 -13.34 3.33 -4.07
CA ARG A 442 -12.64 2.83 -5.27
C ARG A 442 -13.70 2.35 -6.28
N LYS A 443 -13.50 2.63 -7.57
CA LYS A 443 -14.49 2.36 -8.63
C LYS A 443 -14.21 1.07 -9.43
N TYR A 444 -13.54 0.10 -8.79
CA TYR A 444 -13.18 -1.14 -9.45
C TYR A 444 -13.99 -2.34 -8.92
N TRP A 445 -14.76 -2.19 -7.85
CA TRP A 445 -15.44 -3.31 -7.20
C TRP A 445 -16.41 -4.01 -8.14
N ASP A 446 -17.05 -3.28 -9.04
CA ASP A 446 -18.03 -3.81 -9.99
C ASP A 446 -17.45 -4.21 -11.35
N LEU A 447 -16.11 -4.16 -11.52
CA LEU A 447 -15.50 -4.64 -12.75
C LEU A 447 -15.61 -6.17 -12.86
N PRO A 448 -15.91 -6.73 -14.05
CA PRO A 448 -16.09 -8.17 -14.21
C PRO A 448 -14.83 -8.97 -13.84
N GLU A 449 -13.64 -8.47 -14.19
CA GLU A 449 -12.36 -9.08 -13.80
C GLU A 449 -12.14 -9.16 -12.28
N GLU A 450 -12.62 -8.16 -11.56
CA GLU A 450 -12.46 -7.97 -10.12
C GLU A 450 -13.49 -8.81 -9.35
N LEU A 451 -14.73 -8.86 -9.84
CA LEU A 451 -15.78 -9.78 -9.36
C LEU A 451 -15.33 -11.23 -9.49
N LEU A 452 -14.77 -11.59 -10.65
CA LEU A 452 -14.31 -12.96 -10.89
C LEU A 452 -13.13 -13.32 -9.98
N ALA A 453 -12.13 -12.43 -9.86
CA ALA A 453 -10.96 -12.67 -9.01
C ALA A 453 -11.34 -12.84 -7.53
N ARG A 454 -12.25 -12.01 -7.00
CA ARG A 454 -12.74 -12.14 -5.62
C ARG A 454 -13.61 -13.38 -5.41
N ALA A 455 -14.48 -13.71 -6.37
CA ALA A 455 -15.27 -14.93 -6.30
C ALA A 455 -14.37 -16.18 -6.32
N PHE A 456 -13.31 -16.17 -7.11
CA PHE A 456 -12.32 -17.25 -7.14
C PHE A 456 -11.53 -17.34 -5.82
N GLU A 457 -11.11 -16.22 -5.25
CA GLU A 457 -10.46 -16.17 -3.95
C GLU A 457 -11.33 -16.78 -2.84
N ALA A 458 -12.63 -16.45 -2.82
CA ALA A 458 -13.61 -17.04 -1.91
C ALA A 458 -13.77 -18.55 -2.14
N TYR A 459 -13.85 -18.99 -3.39
CA TYR A 459 -13.89 -20.41 -3.76
C TYR A 459 -12.66 -21.18 -3.23
N VAL A 460 -11.47 -20.60 -3.38
CA VAL A 460 -10.23 -21.21 -2.89
C VAL A 460 -10.24 -21.30 -1.36
N GLN A 461 -10.61 -20.22 -0.66
CA GLN A 461 -10.68 -20.23 0.80
C GLN A 461 -11.69 -21.29 1.31
N ASP A 462 -12.87 -21.38 0.69
CA ASP A 462 -13.88 -22.38 1.06
C ASP A 462 -13.41 -23.81 0.78
N THR A 463 -12.63 -24.02 -0.28
CA THR A 463 -12.05 -25.34 -0.59
C THR A 463 -11.01 -25.75 0.45
N LEU A 464 -10.15 -24.82 0.89
CA LEU A 464 -9.18 -25.09 1.95
C LEU A 464 -9.86 -25.40 3.29
N ILE A 465 -10.94 -24.68 3.61
CA ILE A 465 -11.74 -24.93 4.81
C ILE A 465 -12.35 -26.33 4.78
N ASP A 466 -12.94 -26.74 3.65
CA ASP A 466 -13.48 -28.10 3.48
C ASP A 466 -12.40 -29.19 3.65
N TRP A 467 -11.16 -28.90 3.23
CA TRP A 467 -10.01 -29.80 3.39
C TRP A 467 -9.42 -29.77 4.80
N GLY A 468 -9.91 -28.90 5.69
CA GLY A 468 -9.36 -28.71 7.02
C GLY A 468 -7.96 -28.06 7.03
N ILE A 469 -7.59 -27.40 5.93
CA ILE A 469 -6.29 -26.73 5.76
C ILE A 469 -6.43 -25.25 6.16
N LYS A 470 -5.50 -24.78 6.98
CA LYS A 470 -5.42 -23.38 7.41
C LYS A 470 -4.22 -22.72 6.74
N ASP A 471 -4.34 -22.44 5.45
CA ASP A 471 -3.38 -21.61 4.72
C ASP A 471 -3.99 -20.24 4.47
N GLN A 472 -3.46 -19.23 5.17
CA GLN A 472 -3.98 -17.87 5.09
C GLN A 472 -3.19 -16.99 4.13
N TRP A 473 -2.17 -17.53 3.45
CA TRP A 473 -1.40 -16.82 2.43
C TRP A 473 -2.02 -16.97 1.05
N LEU A 474 -2.61 -18.13 0.76
CA LEU A 474 -3.26 -18.39 -0.51
C LEU A 474 -4.54 -17.55 -0.68
N ALA A 475 -5.45 -17.64 0.30
CA ALA A 475 -6.72 -16.89 0.33
C ALA A 475 -7.20 -16.71 1.77
N TYR A 476 -7.52 -15.48 2.17
CA TYR A 476 -8.01 -15.17 3.53
C TYR A 476 -8.87 -13.91 3.55
N GLY A 477 -9.80 -13.83 4.51
CA GLY A 477 -10.63 -12.65 4.75
C GLY A 477 -11.81 -12.48 3.79
N THR A 478 -12.34 -13.59 3.26
CA THR A 478 -13.49 -13.57 2.34
C THR A 478 -14.82 -13.95 3.00
N GLN A 479 -14.83 -14.41 4.25
CA GLN A 479 -16.03 -14.95 4.90
C GLN A 479 -16.93 -13.82 5.43
N GLU A 480 -18.23 -14.07 5.54
CA GLU A 480 -19.22 -13.06 5.96
C GLU A 480 -18.91 -12.45 7.34
N ASN A 481 -18.40 -13.26 8.26
CA ASN A 481 -18.00 -12.84 9.61
C ASN A 481 -16.74 -11.97 9.65
N ASP A 482 -16.01 -11.83 8.53
CA ASP A 482 -14.87 -10.93 8.42
C ASP A 482 -15.33 -9.45 8.28
N PHE A 483 -16.63 -9.20 8.12
CA PHE A 483 -17.20 -7.88 7.82
C PHE A 483 -18.19 -7.40 8.88
N VAL A 484 -18.08 -6.12 9.24
CA VAL A 484 -18.87 -5.50 10.34
C VAL A 484 -20.24 -4.99 9.87
N ASP A 485 -20.39 -4.70 8.58
CA ASP A 485 -21.62 -4.18 7.97
C ASP A 485 -22.10 -5.15 6.89
N ASN A 486 -23.21 -5.85 7.15
CA ASN A 486 -23.77 -6.88 6.27
C ASN A 486 -24.16 -6.34 4.88
N GLY A 487 -24.33 -5.01 4.70
CA GLY A 487 -24.67 -4.40 3.42
C GLY A 487 -23.48 -4.06 2.52
N LYS A 488 -22.23 -4.25 2.99
CA LYS A 488 -21.01 -3.81 2.30
C LYS A 488 -19.97 -4.91 2.27
N HIS A 489 -20.28 -6.01 1.58
CA HIS A 489 -19.40 -7.16 1.44
C HIS A 489 -18.99 -7.32 -0.04
N PRO A 490 -17.70 -7.30 -0.41
CA PRO A 490 -17.26 -7.37 -1.81
C PRO A 490 -17.00 -8.80 -2.30
N TYR A 491 -17.29 -9.81 -1.49
CA TYR A 491 -17.27 -11.22 -1.86
C TYR A 491 -18.70 -11.78 -1.90
N PRO A 492 -18.94 -12.92 -2.55
CA PRO A 492 -20.24 -13.57 -2.49
C PRO A 492 -20.52 -14.11 -1.07
N VAL A 493 -21.80 -14.11 -0.68
CA VAL A 493 -22.29 -14.57 0.64
C VAL A 493 -23.52 -15.47 0.50
N GLY A 494 -23.93 -16.12 1.58
CA GLY A 494 -25.18 -16.90 1.65
C GLY A 494 -25.31 -18.00 0.59
N GLU A 495 -26.53 -18.20 0.08
CA GLU A 495 -26.84 -19.22 -0.93
C GLU A 495 -26.11 -18.96 -2.26
N GLU A 496 -25.93 -17.69 -2.64
CA GLU A 496 -25.23 -17.31 -3.87
C GLU A 496 -23.75 -17.73 -3.85
N ARG A 497 -23.08 -17.63 -2.69
CA ARG A 497 -21.70 -18.14 -2.51
C ARG A 497 -21.61 -19.64 -2.76
N ILE A 498 -22.58 -20.41 -2.27
CA ILE A 498 -22.62 -21.88 -2.46
C ILE A 498 -22.80 -22.20 -3.96
N GLN A 499 -23.71 -21.49 -4.64
CA GLN A 499 -23.96 -21.68 -6.08
C GLN A 499 -22.73 -21.31 -6.92
N ILE A 500 -22.05 -20.21 -6.59
CA ILE A 500 -20.81 -19.80 -7.24
C ILE A 500 -19.72 -20.86 -7.02
N LYS A 501 -19.56 -21.37 -5.79
CA LYS A 501 -18.61 -22.44 -5.47
C LYS A 501 -18.86 -23.68 -6.32
N ASP A 502 -20.11 -24.15 -6.41
CA ASP A 502 -20.49 -25.30 -7.24
C ASP A 502 -20.19 -25.05 -8.73
N THR A 503 -20.45 -23.83 -9.20
CA THR A 503 -20.16 -23.41 -10.57
C THR A 503 -18.65 -23.47 -10.87
N PHE A 504 -17.80 -22.99 -9.96
CA PHE A 504 -16.35 -23.13 -10.06
C PHE A 504 -15.92 -24.61 -10.04
N THR A 505 -16.40 -25.41 -9.08
CA THR A 505 -16.04 -26.83 -8.96
C THR A 505 -16.34 -27.62 -10.24
N LYS A 506 -17.47 -27.33 -10.90
CA LYS A 506 -17.86 -27.94 -12.18
C LYS A 506 -16.98 -27.43 -13.32
N ASN A 507 -16.87 -26.12 -13.49
CA ASN A 507 -16.36 -25.51 -14.71
C ASN A 507 -14.83 -25.40 -14.75
N LEU A 508 -14.13 -25.32 -13.61
CA LEU A 508 -12.66 -25.34 -13.58
C LEU A 508 -12.10 -26.66 -14.11
N LYS A 509 -12.76 -27.78 -13.81
CA LYS A 509 -12.39 -29.10 -14.38
C LYS A 509 -12.43 -29.09 -15.90
N ILE A 510 -13.41 -28.40 -16.50
CA ILE A 510 -13.56 -28.28 -17.95
C ILE A 510 -12.52 -27.30 -18.51
N LEU A 511 -12.34 -26.15 -17.85
CA LEU A 511 -11.41 -25.09 -18.26
C LEU A 511 -9.97 -25.59 -18.36
N PHE A 512 -9.56 -26.44 -17.41
CA PHE A 512 -8.23 -27.05 -17.38
C PHE A 512 -8.17 -28.45 -18.02
N ASN A 513 -9.30 -28.98 -18.54
CA ASN A 513 -9.30 -30.26 -19.25
C ASN A 513 -8.56 -30.12 -20.58
N ARG A 514 -7.69 -31.11 -20.86
CA ARG A 514 -6.82 -31.12 -22.04
C ARG A 514 -7.52 -31.59 -23.29
#